data_AF-A0AAV4QG11-F1
#
_entry.id   AF-A0AAV4QG11-F1
#
_cell.length_a   1.000
_cell.length_b   1.000
_cell.length_c   1.000
_cell.angle_alpha   90.00
_cell.angle_beta   90.00
_cell.angle_gamma   90.00
#
_symmetry.space_group_name_H-M   'P 1'
#
loop_
_entity.id
_entity.type
_entity.pdbx_description
1 polymer ?
#
loop_
_entity_poly.entity_id
_entity_poly.type
_entity_poly.pdbx_seq_one_letter_code
_entity_poly.pdbx_strand_id
1 'polypeptide(L)'
;ESKLCHILGELETLSLLIACLCHDLDHRGTNNSFLKKSNSPLAQLYSTSIMEHHHFDQCILLLNSEGNQILSHLSTEEYMNVVNVLEDAILATDLTVYYKRQFTFAQLVKKGNCNWKKEDNKELLRAMLMTACDIAAITKPWEIQKKIAELVVNEFFEQGDIQKQLKLEPLDMMNRDKKDKLPLMQVAFIDSICLPVYEAFTLISDKLRPLLEGVKENRAQWIKLAEEKITLF
;
A
#
# COMPACT_ATOMS: atom_id res chain seq x y z
N GLU A 1 11.90 0.18 -22.36
CA GLU A 1 10.89 0.20 -21.28
C GLU A 1 11.17 -0.81 -20.15
N SER A 2 10.37 -0.77 -19.09
CA SER A 2 10.21 -1.88 -18.13
C SER A 2 9.40 -3.02 -18.78
N LYS A 3 9.61 -4.27 -18.34
CA LYS A 3 8.81 -5.42 -18.83
C LYS A 3 7.32 -5.32 -18.41
N LEU A 4 7.00 -4.50 -17.41
CA LEU A 4 5.68 -4.44 -16.79
C LEU A 4 4.63 -3.74 -17.65
N CYS A 5 4.94 -2.62 -18.30
CA CYS A 5 3.97 -1.92 -19.15
C CYS A 5 3.52 -2.79 -20.34
N HIS A 6 4.42 -3.58 -20.92
CA HIS A 6 4.07 -4.53 -21.98
C HIS A 6 3.22 -5.70 -21.47
N ILE A 7 3.37 -6.10 -20.21
CA ILE A 7 2.53 -7.12 -19.58
C ILE A 7 1.12 -6.57 -19.35
N LEU A 8 1.01 -5.37 -18.79
CA LEU A 8 -0.26 -4.77 -18.37
C LEU A 8 -1.06 -4.20 -19.55
N GLY A 9 -0.39 -3.62 -20.53
CA GLY A 9 -1.03 -2.87 -21.61
C GLY A 9 -1.36 -1.44 -21.21
N GLU A 10 -1.77 -0.63 -22.19
CA GLU A 10 -1.91 0.83 -22.03
C GLU A 10 -3.04 1.21 -21.07
N LEU A 11 -4.24 0.63 -21.25
CA LEU A 11 -5.40 0.92 -20.40
C LEU A 11 -5.16 0.55 -18.94
N GLU A 12 -4.61 -0.63 -18.66
CA GLU A 12 -4.30 -1.01 -17.28
C GLU A 12 -3.20 -0.16 -16.67
N THR A 13 -2.20 0.24 -17.47
CA THR A 13 -1.16 1.14 -17.00
C THR A 13 -1.76 2.50 -16.62
N LEU A 14 -2.68 3.03 -17.43
CA LEU A 14 -3.43 4.26 -17.12
C LEU A 14 -4.25 4.08 -15.84
N SER A 15 -5.01 2.99 -15.72
CA SER A 15 -5.81 2.70 -14.52
C SER A 15 -4.94 2.64 -13.27
N LEU A 16 -3.78 1.99 -13.31
CA LEU A 16 -2.88 1.91 -12.16
C LEU A 16 -2.27 3.26 -11.79
N LEU A 17 -1.99 4.12 -12.77
CA LEU A 17 -1.53 5.49 -12.49
C LEU A 17 -2.61 6.30 -11.77
N ILE A 18 -3.85 6.22 -12.25
CA ILE A 18 -5.00 6.86 -11.59
C ILE A 18 -5.20 6.26 -10.20
N ALA A 19 -5.18 4.93 -10.05
CA ALA A 19 -5.29 4.26 -8.76
C ALA A 19 -4.20 4.71 -7.79
N CYS A 20 -2.94 4.80 -8.20
CA CYS A 20 -1.85 5.28 -7.35
C CYS A 20 -2.10 6.71 -6.85
N LEU A 21 -2.65 7.59 -7.70
CA LEU A 21 -2.98 8.97 -7.30
C LEU A 21 -4.20 9.04 -6.38
N CYS A 22 -5.11 8.07 -6.47
CA CYS A 22 -6.41 8.10 -5.82
C CYS A 22 -6.54 7.15 -4.62
N HIS A 23 -5.56 6.28 -4.36
CA HIS A 23 -5.72 5.16 -3.43
C HIS A 23 -6.04 5.54 -1.99
N ASP A 24 -5.70 6.77 -1.56
CA ASP A 24 -5.92 7.31 -0.21
C ASP A 24 -6.78 8.61 -0.22
N LEU A 25 -7.62 8.81 -1.24
CA LEU A 25 -8.49 10.00 -1.31
C LEU A 25 -9.42 10.14 -0.10
N ASP A 26 -9.45 11.32 0.53
CA ASP A 26 -10.21 11.57 1.77
C ASP A 26 -9.77 10.64 2.94
N HIS A 27 -8.50 10.23 2.99
CA HIS A 27 -7.95 9.54 4.17
C HIS A 27 -8.03 10.45 5.41
N ARG A 28 -8.48 9.88 6.53
CA ARG A 28 -8.84 10.62 7.75
C ARG A 28 -7.83 10.47 8.89
N GLY A 29 -6.66 9.91 8.59
CA GLY A 29 -5.68 9.57 9.62
C GLY A 29 -6.10 8.38 10.50
N THR A 30 -7.00 7.53 9.98
CA THR A 30 -7.57 6.42 10.75
C THR A 30 -7.65 5.14 9.95
N ASN A 31 -7.27 4.02 10.56
CA ASN A 31 -7.33 2.71 9.91
C ASN A 31 -8.69 1.99 10.02
N ASN A 32 -8.86 0.95 9.18
CA ASN A 32 -10.04 0.08 9.15
C ASN A 32 -10.42 -0.54 10.50
N SER A 33 -9.44 -0.85 11.37
CA SER A 33 -9.71 -1.42 12.70
C SER A 33 -10.39 -0.41 13.61
N PHE A 34 -9.93 0.85 13.59
CA PHE A 34 -10.51 1.93 14.37
C PHE A 34 -11.93 2.23 13.93
N LEU A 35 -12.17 2.38 12.63
CA LEU A 35 -13.49 2.69 12.08
C LEU A 35 -14.56 1.65 12.45
N LYS A 36 -14.17 0.37 12.49
CA LYS A 36 -15.02 -0.74 12.96
C LYS A 36 -15.31 -0.61 14.46
N LYS A 37 -14.29 -0.43 15.28
CA LYS A 37 -14.43 -0.34 16.74
C LYS A 37 -15.21 0.90 17.19
N SER A 38 -15.10 2.00 16.44
CA SER A 38 -15.79 3.26 16.74
C SER A 38 -17.20 3.35 16.14
N ASN A 39 -17.68 2.31 15.43
CA ASN A 39 -18.96 2.31 14.70
C ASN A 39 -19.13 3.54 13.78
N SER A 40 -18.07 3.90 13.06
CA SER A 40 -18.13 5.04 12.14
C SER A 40 -19.21 4.85 11.05
N PRO A 41 -19.78 5.93 10.48
CA PRO A 41 -20.71 5.81 9.37
C PRO A 41 -20.15 5.03 8.17
N LEU A 42 -18.85 5.20 7.87
CA LEU A 42 -18.18 4.44 6.80
C LEU A 42 -18.18 2.93 7.09
N ALA A 43 -18.00 2.52 8.35
CA ALA A 43 -18.06 1.11 8.75
C ALA A 43 -19.48 0.51 8.67
N GLN A 44 -20.52 1.34 8.54
CA GLN A 44 -21.89 0.89 8.28
C GLN A 44 -22.17 0.74 6.77
N LEU A 45 -21.48 1.53 5.94
CA LEU A 45 -21.59 1.47 4.48
C LEU A 45 -20.76 0.33 3.89
N TYR A 46 -19.55 0.11 4.41
CA TYR A 46 -18.61 -0.88 3.90
C TYR A 46 -18.30 -1.93 4.97
N SER A 47 -18.25 -3.20 4.58
CA SER A 47 -18.05 -4.33 5.51
C SER A 47 -16.59 -4.81 5.59
N THR A 48 -15.87 -4.75 4.47
CA THR A 48 -14.45 -5.03 4.30
C THR A 48 -13.75 -3.80 3.77
N SER A 49 -12.42 -3.71 3.94
CA SER A 49 -11.55 -2.69 3.32
C SER A 49 -12.21 -1.31 3.26
N ILE A 50 -12.61 -0.81 4.44
CA ILE A 50 -13.62 0.26 4.58
C ILE A 50 -13.12 1.55 3.93
N MET A 51 -11.89 1.93 4.25
CA MET A 51 -11.28 3.11 3.68
C MET A 51 -11.00 2.92 2.20
N GLU A 52 -10.55 1.74 1.78
CA GLU A 52 -10.21 1.48 0.38
C GLU A 52 -11.45 1.51 -0.54
N HIS A 53 -12.59 1.00 -0.08
CA HIS A 53 -13.87 1.20 -0.79
C HIS A 53 -14.27 2.68 -0.85
N HIS A 54 -14.10 3.42 0.25
CA HIS A 54 -14.36 4.86 0.27
C HIS A 54 -13.45 5.62 -0.71
N HIS A 55 -12.15 5.29 -0.75
CA HIS A 55 -11.17 5.86 -1.67
C HIS A 55 -11.55 5.60 -3.14
N PHE A 56 -12.01 4.39 -3.45
CA PHE A 56 -12.54 4.06 -4.77
C PHE A 56 -13.79 4.87 -5.11
N ASP A 57 -14.77 4.97 -4.20
CA ASP A 57 -15.97 5.77 -4.44
C ASP A 57 -15.65 7.26 -4.66
N GLN A 58 -14.69 7.81 -3.90
CA GLN A 58 -14.18 9.17 -4.13
C GLN A 58 -13.50 9.31 -5.50
N CYS A 59 -12.72 8.30 -5.91
CA CYS A 59 -12.09 8.28 -7.23
C CYS A 59 -13.13 8.34 -8.35
N ILE A 60 -14.18 7.50 -8.30
CA ILE A 60 -15.25 7.49 -9.30
C ILE A 60 -16.03 8.80 -9.29
N LEU A 61 -16.35 9.36 -8.12
CA LEU A 61 -17.01 10.65 -8.00
C LEU A 61 -16.21 11.75 -8.70
N LEU A 62 -14.90 11.84 -8.44
CA LEU A 62 -14.03 12.85 -9.03
C LEU A 62 -13.90 12.67 -10.55
N LEU A 63 -13.71 11.44 -11.03
CA LEU A 63 -13.60 11.14 -12.47
C LEU A 63 -14.88 11.49 -13.25
N ASN A 64 -16.04 11.50 -12.58
CA ASN A 64 -17.33 11.84 -13.19
C ASN A 64 -17.76 13.29 -12.94
N SER A 65 -17.02 14.05 -12.13
CA SER A 65 -17.32 15.46 -11.82
C SER A 65 -16.98 16.39 -13.00
N GLU A 66 -17.81 17.40 -13.25
CA GLU A 66 -17.65 18.36 -14.35
C GLU A 66 -16.22 18.93 -14.44
N GLY A 67 -15.60 18.78 -15.61
CA GLY A 67 -14.24 19.25 -15.88
C GLY A 67 -13.14 18.22 -15.61
N ASN A 68 -13.45 17.08 -14.97
CA ASN A 68 -12.49 16.05 -14.60
C ASN A 68 -12.61 14.75 -15.42
N GLN A 69 -13.53 14.68 -16.40
CA GLN A 69 -13.81 13.46 -17.17
C GLN A 69 -12.70 13.08 -18.17
N ILE A 70 -11.51 12.80 -17.66
CA ILE A 70 -10.33 12.39 -18.44
C ILE A 70 -10.53 11.05 -19.18
N LEU A 71 -11.54 10.27 -18.80
CA LEU A 71 -11.92 9.00 -19.43
C LEU A 71 -13.11 9.12 -20.40
N SER A 72 -13.59 10.34 -20.68
CA SER A 72 -14.81 10.58 -21.48
C SER A 72 -14.75 10.09 -22.93
N HIS A 73 -13.56 9.87 -23.48
CA HIS A 73 -13.35 9.38 -24.84
C HIS A 73 -13.27 7.86 -24.95
N LEU A 74 -13.27 7.14 -23.82
CA LEU A 74 -13.28 5.68 -23.83
C LEU A 74 -14.64 5.17 -24.29
N SER A 75 -14.62 4.03 -24.99
CA SER A 75 -15.86 3.26 -25.19
C SER A 75 -16.39 2.76 -23.85
N THR A 76 -17.66 2.37 -23.82
CA THR A 76 -18.29 1.84 -22.60
C THR A 76 -17.55 0.59 -22.09
N GLU A 77 -17.08 -0.29 -22.97
CA GLU A 77 -16.32 -1.48 -22.58
C GLU A 77 -14.97 -1.13 -21.96
N GLU A 78 -14.24 -0.19 -22.56
CA GLU A 78 -12.95 0.28 -22.03
C GLU A 78 -13.12 0.99 -20.69
N TYR A 79 -14.14 1.83 -20.55
CA TYR A 79 -14.44 2.51 -19.29
C TYR A 79 -14.74 1.50 -18.17
N MET A 80 -15.57 0.49 -18.45
CA MET A 80 -15.85 -0.58 -17.47
C MET A 80 -14.60 -1.35 -17.09
N ASN A 81 -13.72 -1.65 -18.05
CA ASN A 81 -12.43 -2.28 -17.76
C ASN A 81 -11.55 -1.40 -16.86
N VAL A 82 -11.49 -0.09 -17.12
CA VAL A 82 -10.76 0.84 -16.28
C VAL A 82 -11.33 0.87 -14.87
N VAL A 83 -12.65 0.98 -14.71
CA VAL A 83 -13.32 0.99 -13.40
C VAL A 83 -13.03 -0.29 -12.60
N ASN A 84 -13.11 -1.47 -13.23
CA ASN A 84 -12.79 -2.73 -12.56
C ASN A 84 -11.33 -2.77 -12.08
N VAL A 85 -10.39 -2.31 -12.92
CA VAL A 85 -8.97 -2.26 -12.54
C VAL A 85 -8.73 -1.24 -11.42
N LEU A 86 -9.42 -0.10 -11.43
CA LEU A 86 -9.35 0.89 -10.35
C LEU A 86 -9.83 0.31 -9.02
N GLU A 87 -10.98 -0.39 -9.02
CA GLU A 87 -11.52 -1.03 -7.83
C GLU A 87 -10.54 -2.07 -7.28
N ASP A 88 -10.12 -3.02 -8.12
CA ASP A 88 -9.17 -4.07 -7.72
C ASP A 88 -7.85 -3.48 -7.19
N ALA A 89 -7.33 -2.44 -7.85
CA ALA A 89 -6.06 -1.82 -7.51
C ALA A 89 -6.10 -1.04 -6.19
N ILE A 90 -7.16 -0.25 -5.97
CA ILE A 90 -7.33 0.53 -4.74
C ILE A 90 -7.63 -0.42 -3.58
N LEU A 91 -8.51 -1.42 -3.74
CA LEU A 91 -8.77 -2.40 -2.68
C LEU A 91 -7.54 -3.22 -2.30
N ALA A 92 -6.59 -3.40 -3.22
CA ALA A 92 -5.34 -4.11 -2.96
C ALA A 92 -4.34 -3.34 -2.07
N THR A 93 -4.55 -2.05 -1.79
CA THR A 93 -3.72 -1.30 -0.82
C THR A 93 -4.05 -1.68 0.63
N ASP A 94 -5.21 -2.30 0.88
CA ASP A 94 -5.49 -2.94 2.17
C ASP A 94 -4.47 -4.08 2.41
N LEU A 95 -3.54 -3.88 3.35
CA LEU A 95 -2.51 -4.87 3.67
C LEU A 95 -3.09 -6.24 4.10
N THR A 96 -4.35 -6.33 4.54
CA THR A 96 -5.00 -7.61 4.81
C THR A 96 -5.23 -8.42 3.52
N VAL A 97 -5.45 -7.75 2.39
CA VAL A 97 -5.52 -8.36 1.05
C VAL A 97 -4.13 -8.83 0.63
N TYR A 98 -3.09 -8.02 0.87
CA TYR A 98 -1.70 -8.41 0.62
C TYR A 98 -1.35 -9.72 1.34
N TYR A 99 -1.60 -9.80 2.66
CA TYR A 99 -1.27 -10.99 3.46
C TYR A 99 -1.94 -12.27 2.96
N LYS A 100 -3.17 -12.19 2.43
CA LYS A 100 -3.88 -13.34 1.85
C LYS A 100 -3.26 -13.82 0.55
N ARG A 101 -2.54 -12.96 -0.18
CA ARG A 101 -2.13 -13.19 -1.58
C ARG A 101 -0.62 -13.30 -1.76
N GLN A 102 0.19 -12.78 -0.85
CA GLN A 102 1.66 -12.68 -0.99
C GLN A 102 2.35 -14.03 -1.27
N PHE A 103 1.93 -15.12 -0.62
CA PHE A 103 2.54 -16.43 -0.83
C PHE A 103 2.24 -16.99 -2.22
N THR A 104 1.01 -16.81 -2.69
CA THR A 104 0.61 -17.19 -4.05
C THR A 104 1.43 -16.42 -5.08
N PHE A 105 1.63 -15.12 -4.88
CA PHE A 105 2.45 -14.30 -5.76
C PHE A 105 3.91 -14.73 -5.76
N ALA A 106 4.51 -14.88 -4.58
CA ALA A 106 5.89 -15.32 -4.43
C ALA A 106 6.14 -16.68 -5.12
N GLN A 107 5.22 -17.64 -4.96
CA GLN A 107 5.30 -18.93 -5.65
C GLN A 107 5.15 -18.80 -7.17
N LEU A 108 4.24 -17.93 -7.63
CA LEU A 108 4.03 -17.67 -9.05
C LEU A 108 5.32 -17.15 -9.69
N VAL A 109 5.90 -16.07 -9.15
CA VAL A 109 7.10 -15.44 -9.73
C VAL A 109 8.35 -16.33 -9.62
N LYS A 110 8.48 -17.10 -8.54
CA LYS A 110 9.63 -18.00 -8.33
C LYS A 110 9.69 -19.14 -9.35
N LYS A 111 8.55 -19.55 -9.93
CA LYS A 111 8.52 -20.55 -11.01
C LYS A 111 9.16 -20.04 -12.32
N GLY A 112 9.28 -18.72 -12.51
CA GLY A 112 10.00 -18.10 -13.63
C GLY A 112 9.29 -18.17 -14.99
N ASN A 113 8.16 -18.87 -15.12
CA ASN A 113 7.39 -19.04 -16.36
C ASN A 113 5.93 -18.56 -16.23
N CYS A 114 5.73 -17.42 -15.57
CA CYS A 114 4.39 -16.85 -15.35
C CYS A 114 3.68 -16.55 -16.68
N ASN A 115 2.51 -17.13 -16.89
CA ASN A 115 1.62 -16.71 -17.97
C ASN A 115 0.86 -15.45 -17.56
N TRP A 116 1.41 -14.28 -17.87
CA TRP A 116 0.77 -12.99 -17.59
C TRP A 116 -0.43 -12.65 -18.48
N LYS A 117 -0.77 -13.50 -19.47
CA LYS A 117 -2.02 -13.36 -20.24
C LYS A 117 -3.24 -13.91 -19.49
N LYS A 118 -3.03 -14.67 -18.42
CA LYS A 118 -4.12 -15.17 -17.57
C LYS A 118 -4.55 -14.05 -16.63
N GLU A 119 -5.83 -13.69 -16.64
CA GLU A 119 -6.34 -12.56 -15.85
C GLU A 119 -6.03 -12.70 -14.36
N ASP A 120 -6.27 -13.84 -13.72
CA ASP A 120 -5.95 -14.04 -12.30
C ASP A 120 -4.48 -13.72 -11.95
N ASN A 121 -3.54 -14.05 -12.86
CA ASN A 121 -2.12 -13.77 -12.64
C ASN A 121 -1.82 -12.28 -12.81
N LYS A 122 -2.51 -11.64 -13.75
CA LYS A 122 -2.38 -10.22 -14.08
C LYS A 122 -2.98 -9.36 -12.98
N GLU A 123 -4.17 -9.70 -12.50
CA GLU A 123 -4.83 -9.12 -11.34
C GLU A 123 -3.95 -9.24 -10.08
N LEU A 124 -3.37 -10.42 -9.82
CA LEU A 124 -2.42 -10.60 -8.73
C LEU A 124 -1.17 -9.73 -8.88
N LEU A 125 -0.64 -9.58 -10.10
CA LEU A 125 0.47 -8.68 -10.37
C LEU A 125 0.11 -7.22 -10.07
N ARG A 126 -1.06 -6.77 -10.51
CA ARG A 126 -1.58 -5.41 -10.25
C ARG A 126 -1.72 -5.17 -8.75
N ALA A 127 -2.35 -6.09 -8.02
CA ALA A 127 -2.55 -5.98 -6.59
C ALA A 127 -1.21 -5.86 -5.82
N MET A 128 -0.24 -6.73 -6.11
CA MET A 128 1.07 -6.67 -5.46
C MET A 128 1.86 -5.42 -5.86
N LEU A 129 1.67 -4.93 -7.10
CA LEU A 129 2.32 -3.72 -7.58
C LEU A 129 1.78 -2.50 -6.83
N MET A 130 0.47 -2.45 -6.57
CA MET A 130 -0.14 -1.41 -5.75
C MET A 130 0.45 -1.41 -4.33
N THR A 131 0.56 -2.57 -3.67
CA THR A 131 1.23 -2.65 -2.37
C THR A 131 2.68 -2.15 -2.43
N ALA A 132 3.45 -2.55 -3.46
CA ALA A 132 4.83 -2.11 -3.62
C ALA A 132 4.97 -0.60 -3.90
N CYS A 133 3.98 0.01 -4.55
CA CYS A 133 3.93 1.46 -4.77
C CYS A 133 3.54 2.21 -3.48
N ASP A 134 2.53 1.73 -2.77
CA ASP A 134 2.00 2.31 -1.54
C ASP A 134 3.10 2.41 -0.46
N ILE A 135 3.86 1.33 -0.23
CA ILE A 135 4.93 1.33 0.77
C ILE A 135 6.27 1.87 0.26
N ALA A 136 6.33 2.52 -0.92
CA ALA A 136 7.58 2.90 -1.59
C ALA A 136 8.46 3.90 -0.83
N ALA A 137 7.95 4.53 0.23
CA ALA A 137 8.75 5.35 1.15
C ALA A 137 9.95 4.58 1.73
N ILE A 138 9.82 3.26 1.95
CA ILE A 138 10.90 2.42 2.49
C ILE A 138 12.08 2.23 1.52
N THR A 139 11.91 2.59 0.25
CA THR A 139 12.94 2.46 -0.79
C THR A 139 13.79 3.73 -0.95
N LYS A 140 13.42 4.83 -0.26
CA LYS A 140 14.06 6.14 -0.44
C LYS A 140 15.38 6.22 0.33
N PRO A 141 16.29 7.15 -0.01
CA PRO A 141 17.48 7.42 0.81
C PRO A 141 17.12 7.63 2.28
N TRP A 142 17.99 7.16 3.18
CA TRP A 142 17.74 7.13 4.62
C TRP A 142 17.16 8.42 5.21
N GLU A 143 17.73 9.59 4.86
CA GLU A 143 17.27 10.88 5.39
C GLU A 143 15.83 11.23 4.97
N ILE A 144 15.37 10.70 3.84
CA ILE A 144 13.98 10.85 3.38
C ILE A 144 13.11 9.80 4.05
N GLN A 145 13.55 8.54 4.06
CA GLN A 145 12.80 7.44 4.67
C GLN A 145 12.54 7.71 6.15
N LYS A 146 13.54 8.18 6.89
CA LYS A 146 13.44 8.52 8.31
C LYS A 146 12.37 9.58 8.56
N LYS A 147 12.39 10.67 7.79
CA LYS A 147 11.37 11.74 7.89
C LYS A 147 9.97 11.23 7.60
N ILE A 148 9.79 10.40 6.57
CA ILE A 148 8.47 9.82 6.26
C ILE A 148 8.03 8.89 7.38
N ALA A 149 8.92 8.06 7.92
CA ALA A 149 8.60 7.19 9.05
C ALA A 149 8.19 7.99 10.30
N GLU A 150 8.83 9.14 10.55
CA GLU A 150 8.44 10.05 11.63
C GLU A 150 7.01 10.59 11.43
N LEU A 151 6.64 10.96 10.20
CA LEU A 151 5.27 11.41 9.88
C LEU A 151 4.23 10.30 10.10
N VAL A 152 4.50 9.09 9.61
CA VAL A 152 3.62 7.92 9.79
C VAL A 152 3.45 7.57 11.28
N VAL A 153 4.54 7.60 12.04
CA VAL A 153 4.50 7.35 13.49
C VAL A 153 3.67 8.41 14.22
N ASN A 154 3.80 9.68 13.84
CA ASN A 154 3.00 10.75 14.45
C ASN A 154 1.50 10.55 14.18
N GLU A 155 1.11 10.20 12.95
CA GLU A 155 -0.27 9.88 12.60
C GLU A 155 -0.81 8.69 13.42
N PHE A 156 -0.01 7.62 13.56
CA PHE A 156 -0.35 6.47 14.39
C PHE A 156 -0.48 6.82 15.88
N PHE A 157 0.35 7.73 16.39
CA PHE A 157 0.26 8.20 17.77
C PHE A 157 -0.96 9.09 18.00
N GLU A 158 -1.31 9.95 17.05
CA GLU A 158 -2.55 10.74 17.10
C GLU A 158 -3.78 9.83 17.16
N GLN A 159 -3.85 8.82 16.28
CA GLN A 159 -4.92 7.82 16.33
C GLN A 159 -4.92 7.04 17.66
N GLY A 160 -3.74 6.65 18.16
CA GLY A 160 -3.61 5.91 19.41
C GLY A 160 -4.04 6.71 20.65
N ASP A 161 -3.81 8.02 20.66
CA ASP A 161 -4.29 8.89 21.73
C ASP A 161 -5.80 9.03 21.71
N ILE A 162 -6.41 9.15 20.52
CA ILE A 162 -7.87 9.14 20.36
C ILE A 162 -8.43 7.81 20.90
N GLN A 163 -7.80 6.68 20.58
CA GLN A 163 -8.19 5.37 21.12
C GLN A 163 -8.13 5.35 22.65
N LYS A 164 -7.05 5.85 23.26
CA LYS A 164 -6.93 5.95 24.73
C LYS A 164 -8.03 6.82 25.35
N GLN A 165 -8.37 7.97 24.74
CA GLN A 165 -9.46 8.85 25.19
C GLN A 165 -10.82 8.13 25.17
N LEU A 166 -11.03 7.26 24.18
CA LEU A 166 -12.20 6.39 24.06
C LEU A 166 -12.13 5.13 24.94
N LYS A 167 -11.12 5.01 25.82
CA LYS A 167 -10.84 3.84 26.68
C LYS A 167 -10.62 2.54 25.88
N LEU A 168 -10.13 2.66 24.66
CA LEU A 168 -9.66 1.55 23.83
C LEU A 168 -8.14 1.41 23.97
N GLU A 169 -7.65 0.18 24.03
CA GLU A 169 -6.20 -0.06 24.05
C GLU A 169 -5.64 0.02 22.62
N PRO A 170 -4.71 0.96 22.33
CA PRO A 170 -4.06 1.05 21.03
C PRO A 170 -3.04 -0.08 20.84
N LEU A 171 -2.76 -0.43 19.59
CA LEU A 171 -1.64 -1.32 19.27
C LEU A 171 -0.30 -0.69 19.69
N ASP A 172 0.70 -1.52 19.95
CA ASP A 172 2.01 -1.03 20.41
C ASP A 172 2.63 0.00 19.45
N MET A 173 2.46 -0.18 18.13
CA MET A 173 2.92 0.74 17.09
C MET A 173 2.22 2.11 17.11
N MET A 174 1.00 2.17 17.66
CA MET A 174 0.19 3.38 17.82
C MET A 174 0.32 3.99 19.22
N ASN A 175 1.09 3.36 20.12
CA ASN A 175 1.23 3.82 21.48
C ASN A 175 2.53 4.62 21.65
N ARG A 176 2.42 5.95 21.79
CA ARG A 176 3.57 6.84 22.01
C ARG A 176 4.41 6.51 23.24
N ASP A 177 3.85 5.81 24.22
CA ASP A 177 4.57 5.36 25.43
C ASP A 177 5.55 4.20 25.12
N LYS A 178 5.43 3.57 23.93
CA LYS A 178 6.27 2.48 23.44
C LYS A 178 7.19 2.92 22.30
N LYS A 179 7.49 4.23 22.23
CA LYS A 179 8.36 4.82 21.18
C LYS A 179 9.75 4.20 21.10
N ASP A 180 10.25 3.67 22.21
CA ASP A 180 11.53 2.96 22.31
C ASP A 180 11.57 1.68 21.47
N LYS A 181 10.41 1.08 21.18
CA LYS A 181 10.29 -0.14 20.38
C LYS A 181 10.14 0.11 18.88
N LEU A 182 9.93 1.36 18.47
CA LEU A 182 9.67 1.70 17.07
C LEU A 182 10.74 1.19 16.11
N PRO A 183 12.06 1.29 16.40
CA PRO A 183 13.06 0.75 15.48
C PRO A 183 12.87 -0.73 15.18
N LEU A 184 12.61 -1.55 16.20
CA LEU A 184 12.36 -2.98 16.03
C LEU A 184 11.03 -3.27 15.31
N MET A 185 10.00 -2.44 15.54
CA MET A 185 8.73 -2.56 14.82
C MET A 185 8.90 -2.25 13.33
N GLN A 186 9.72 -1.25 12.98
CA GLN A 186 10.05 -0.94 11.59
C GLN A 186 10.81 -2.10 10.94
N VAL A 187 11.79 -2.70 11.63
CA VAL A 187 12.48 -3.90 11.13
C VAL A 187 11.48 -5.04 10.88
N ALA A 188 10.56 -5.29 11.82
CA ALA A 188 9.55 -6.33 11.67
C ALA A 188 8.61 -6.08 10.48
N PHE A 189 8.17 -4.83 10.26
CA PHE A 189 7.38 -4.42 9.10
C PHE A 189 8.14 -4.62 7.78
N ILE A 190 9.43 -4.26 7.77
CA ILE A 190 10.29 -4.46 6.61
C ILE A 190 10.43 -5.95 6.28
N ASP A 191 10.64 -6.79 7.30
CA ASP A 191 10.82 -8.24 7.14
C ASP A 191 9.53 -8.94 6.72
N SER A 192 8.37 -8.47 7.19
CA SER A 192 7.09 -9.14 6.93
C SER A 192 6.44 -8.74 5.60
N ILE A 193 6.66 -7.50 5.13
CA ILE A 193 5.97 -6.95 3.96
C ILE A 193 6.97 -6.45 2.91
N CYS A 194 7.86 -5.52 3.29
CA CYS A 194 8.66 -4.78 2.32
C CYS A 194 9.64 -5.70 1.56
N LEU A 195 10.50 -6.42 2.28
CA LEU A 195 11.48 -7.32 1.66
C LEU A 195 10.80 -8.36 0.76
N PRO A 196 9.79 -9.13 1.22
CA PRO A 196 9.14 -10.13 0.38
C PRO A 196 8.56 -9.57 -0.93
N VAL A 197 7.87 -8.42 -0.88
CA VAL A 197 7.24 -7.86 -2.08
C VAL A 197 8.29 -7.36 -3.08
N TYR A 198 9.32 -6.63 -2.62
CA TYR A 198 10.36 -6.13 -3.53
C TYR A 198 11.25 -7.26 -4.07
N GLU A 199 11.57 -8.27 -3.27
CA GLU A 199 12.26 -9.48 -3.75
C GLU A 199 11.49 -10.15 -4.88
N ALA A 200 10.18 -10.35 -4.71
CA ALA A 200 9.32 -10.92 -5.75
C ALA A 200 9.35 -10.10 -7.05
N PHE A 201 9.31 -8.76 -6.96
CA PHE A 201 9.41 -7.89 -8.13
C PHE A 201 10.77 -7.92 -8.84
N THR A 202 11.87 -8.12 -8.10
CA THR A 202 13.18 -8.29 -8.74
C THR A 202 13.28 -9.56 -9.59
N LEU A 203 12.52 -10.61 -9.26
CA LEU A 203 12.44 -11.83 -10.08
C LEU A 203 11.71 -11.60 -11.41
N ILE A 204 10.82 -10.61 -11.47
CA ILE A 204 10.11 -10.23 -12.71
C ILE A 204 11.00 -9.33 -13.58
N SER A 205 11.67 -8.35 -12.96
CA SER A 205 12.49 -7.37 -13.66
C SER A 205 13.67 -6.90 -12.81
N ASP A 206 14.88 -7.22 -13.25
CA ASP A 206 16.14 -6.76 -12.63
C ASP A 206 16.25 -5.23 -12.53
N LYS A 207 15.54 -4.48 -13.39
CA LYS A 207 15.49 -3.01 -13.32
C LYS A 207 14.87 -2.47 -12.02
N LEU A 208 14.14 -3.30 -11.27
CA LEU A 208 13.54 -2.94 -9.99
C LEU A 208 14.45 -3.21 -8.79
N ARG A 209 15.64 -3.81 -9.02
CA ARG A 209 16.62 -4.10 -7.98
C ARG A 209 17.02 -2.88 -7.12
N PRO A 210 17.13 -1.64 -7.65
CA PRO A 210 17.42 -0.48 -6.81
C PRO A 210 16.40 -0.26 -5.68
N LEU A 211 15.12 -0.62 -5.89
CA LEU A 211 14.10 -0.52 -4.85
C LEU A 211 14.37 -1.50 -3.70
N LEU A 212 14.72 -2.75 -4.03
CA LEU A 212 15.08 -3.78 -3.06
C LEU A 212 16.34 -3.40 -2.26
N GLU A 213 17.37 -2.87 -2.93
CA GLU A 213 18.58 -2.44 -2.24
C GLU A 213 18.29 -1.28 -1.28
N GLY A 214 17.46 -0.30 -1.68
CA GLY A 214 17.00 0.75 -0.77
C GLY A 214 16.28 0.21 0.48
N VAL A 215 15.45 -0.84 0.33
CA VAL A 215 14.82 -1.51 1.47
C VAL A 215 15.85 -2.15 2.40
N LYS A 216 16.82 -2.88 1.85
CA LYS A 216 17.88 -3.54 2.63
C LYS A 216 18.76 -2.53 3.37
N GLU A 217 19.13 -1.43 2.71
CA GLU A 217 19.90 -0.34 3.30
C GLU A 217 19.14 0.29 4.47
N ASN A 218 17.87 0.65 4.28
CA ASN A 218 17.06 1.24 5.35
C ASN A 218 16.82 0.26 6.48
N ARG A 219 16.63 -1.04 6.20
CA ARG A 219 16.56 -2.07 7.22
C ARG A 219 17.80 -2.08 8.12
N ALA A 220 18.99 -2.01 7.52
CA ALA A 220 20.24 -1.97 8.27
C ALA A 220 20.34 -0.72 9.16
N GLN A 221 19.87 0.44 8.68
CA GLN A 221 19.79 1.66 9.49
C GLN A 221 18.83 1.50 10.68
N TRP A 222 17.66 0.90 10.46
CA TRP A 222 16.69 0.62 11.54
C TRP A 222 17.25 -0.36 12.60
N ILE A 223 17.99 -1.38 12.19
CA ILE A 223 18.70 -2.28 13.11
C ILE A 223 19.74 -1.51 13.92
N LYS A 224 20.55 -0.67 13.27
CA LYS A 224 21.55 0.14 13.95
C LYS A 224 20.91 1.05 15.01
N LEU A 225 19.80 1.72 14.69
CA LEU A 225 19.05 2.51 15.67
C LEU A 225 18.52 1.68 16.84
N ALA A 226 18.04 0.47 16.57
CA ALA A 226 17.56 -0.45 17.61
C ALA A 226 18.70 -0.88 18.56
N GLU A 227 19.88 -1.17 18.02
CA GLU A 227 21.06 -1.60 18.79
C GLU A 227 21.66 -0.46 19.62
N GLU A 228 21.76 0.73 19.03
CA GLU A 228 22.29 1.93 19.70
C GLU A 228 21.31 2.52 20.73
N LYS A 229 20.09 1.95 20.84
CA LYS A 229 18.97 2.47 21.64
C LYS A 229 18.68 3.95 21.36
N ILE A 230 19.00 4.40 20.15
CA ILE A 230 18.75 5.78 19.74
C ILE A 230 17.25 5.89 19.52
N THR A 231 16.62 6.70 20.37
CA THR A 231 15.22 7.04 20.18
C THR A 231 15.14 8.01 19.00
N LEU A 232 14.23 7.77 18.05
CA LEU A 232 13.99 8.73 16.96
C LEU A 232 13.38 10.05 17.45
N PHE A 233 12.95 10.09 18.72
CA PHE A 233 12.19 11.17 19.36
C PHE A 233 12.61 11.38 20.81
#